data_AF-M4VAR2-F1
#
_entry.id   AF-M4VAR2-F1
#
_cell.length_a   1.000
_cell.length_b   1.000
_cell.length_c   1.000
_cell.angle_alpha   90.00
_cell.angle_beta   90.00
_cell.angle_gamma   90.00
#
_symmetry.space_group_name_H-M   'P 1'
#
loop_
_entity.id
_entity.type
_entity.pdbx_description
1 polymer ?
#
loop_
_entity_poly.entity_id
_entity_poly.type
_entity_poly.pdbx_seq_one_letter_code
_entity_poly.pdbx_strand_id
1 'polypeptide(L)'
;MSETKPQIQSRQEIIHIVDSFYTKVRADELIGPIFNDVAKVDWDEHLPKLYNFWEDLILGSDNYRGRPFPPHIKLDLKMEHFERWLGLFTQTVDENYSGLKAEEIKARARRIAYNFSINLGLISTPRVT
;
A
#
# COMPACT_ATOMS: atom_id res chain seq x y z
N MET A 1 -29.01 11.28 -5.63
CA MET A 1 -28.75 10.79 -4.26
C MET A 1 -27.32 10.27 -4.27
N SER A 2 -26.40 10.89 -3.53
CA SER A 2 -25.05 10.35 -3.42
C SER A 2 -25.13 9.11 -2.53
N GLU A 3 -24.94 7.93 -3.11
CA GLU A 3 -24.81 6.70 -2.31
C GLU A 3 -23.62 6.84 -1.38
N THR A 4 -23.86 6.63 -0.08
CA THR A 4 -22.81 6.61 0.93
C THR A 4 -22.00 5.33 0.74
N LYS A 5 -20.73 5.48 0.36
CA LYS A 5 -19.82 4.32 0.18
C LYS A 5 -19.66 3.55 1.49
N PRO A 6 -19.52 2.20 1.43
CA PRO A 6 -19.34 1.38 2.61
C PRO A 6 -18.10 1.79 3.43
N GLN A 7 -18.08 1.37 4.70
CA GLN A 7 -16.95 1.58 5.59
C GLN A 7 -16.10 0.31 5.69
N ILE A 8 -14.82 0.46 6.02
CA ILE A 8 -13.91 -0.67 6.26
C ILE A 8 -14.19 -1.22 7.66
N GLN A 9 -14.70 -2.43 7.78
CA GLN A 9 -15.11 -2.99 9.08
C GLN A 9 -14.49 -4.35 9.38
N SER A 10 -14.11 -5.12 8.36
CA SER A 10 -13.64 -6.49 8.51
C SER A 10 -12.50 -6.82 7.53
N ARG A 11 -11.99 -8.05 7.65
CA ARG A 11 -11.00 -8.62 6.73
C ARG A 11 -11.47 -8.64 5.27
N GLN A 12 -12.77 -8.80 5.04
CA GLN A 12 -13.33 -8.89 3.68
C GLN A 12 -13.09 -7.59 2.90
N GLU A 13 -13.30 -6.44 3.54
CA GLU A 13 -13.01 -5.15 2.90
C GLU A 13 -11.51 -4.94 2.69
N ILE A 14 -10.66 -5.42 3.61
CA ILE A 14 -9.20 -5.37 3.44
C ILE A 14 -8.76 -6.18 2.23
N ILE A 15 -9.23 -7.42 2.08
CA ILE A 15 -8.94 -8.27 0.92
C ILE A 15 -9.36 -7.56 -0.36
N HIS A 16 -10.59 -7.05 -0.40
CA HIS A 16 -11.09 -6.34 -1.58
C HIS A 16 -10.24 -5.12 -1.96
N ILE A 17 -9.83 -4.30 -0.98
CA ILE A 17 -8.96 -3.13 -1.22
C ILE A 17 -7.63 -3.59 -1.81
N VAL A 18 -7.00 -4.58 -1.20
CA VAL A 18 -5.68 -5.08 -1.62
C VAL A 18 -5.76 -5.67 -3.04
N ASP A 19 -6.76 -6.49 -3.33
CA ASP A 19 -6.95 -7.11 -4.64
C ASP A 19 -7.22 -6.06 -5.73
N SER A 20 -8.13 -5.13 -5.44
CA SER A 20 -8.47 -4.04 -6.38
C SER A 20 -7.26 -3.16 -6.65
N PHE A 21 -6.49 -2.86 -5.61
CA PHE A 21 -5.29 -2.03 -5.71
C PHE A 21 -4.20 -2.72 -6.53
N TYR A 22 -3.87 -3.97 -6.22
CA TYR A 22 -2.79 -4.66 -6.93
C TYR A 22 -3.18 -5.08 -8.35
N THR A 23 -4.47 -5.21 -8.65
CA THR A 23 -4.95 -5.29 -10.04
C THR A 23 -4.53 -4.05 -10.83
N LYS A 24 -4.68 -2.85 -10.27
CA LYS A 24 -4.23 -1.60 -10.90
C LYS A 24 -2.70 -1.49 -10.97
N VAL A 25 -2.00 -1.82 -9.88
CA VAL A 25 -0.52 -1.80 -9.83
C VAL A 25 0.09 -2.66 -10.94
N ARG A 26 -0.45 -3.88 -11.13
CA ARG A 26 0.06 -4.82 -12.15
C ARG A 26 -0.11 -4.34 -13.57
N ALA A 27 -1.14 -3.54 -13.83
CA ALA A 27 -1.44 -2.95 -15.13
C ALA A 27 -0.79 -1.57 -15.34
N ASP A 28 -0.17 -1.01 -14.30
CA ASP A 28 0.43 0.31 -14.38
C ASP A 28 1.75 0.31 -15.15
N GLU A 29 1.91 1.24 -16.09
CA GLU A 29 3.10 1.29 -16.95
C GLU A 29 4.38 1.67 -16.19
N LEU A 30 4.28 2.45 -15.10
CA LEU A 30 5.44 2.92 -14.36
C LEU A 30 5.85 1.90 -13.29
N ILE A 31 4.90 1.48 -12.44
CA ILE A 31 5.22 0.60 -11.32
C ILE A 31 4.99 -0.88 -11.58
N GLY A 32 4.16 -1.25 -12.58
CA GLY A 32 3.91 -2.65 -12.94
C GLY A 32 5.18 -3.45 -13.25
N PRO A 33 6.13 -2.93 -14.05
CA PRO A 33 7.40 -3.62 -14.34
C PRO A 33 8.24 -3.93 -13.09
N ILE A 34 8.13 -3.13 -12.02
CA ILE A 34 8.83 -3.38 -10.75
C ILE A 34 8.34 -4.69 -10.13
N PHE A 35 7.03 -4.95 -10.19
CA PHE A 35 6.45 -6.17 -9.62
C PHE A 35 6.58 -7.36 -10.58
N ASN A 36 6.34 -7.14 -11.88
CA ASN A 36 6.27 -8.20 -12.88
C ASN A 36 7.67 -8.68 -13.31
N ASP A 37 8.59 -7.75 -13.57
CA ASP A 37 9.85 -8.05 -14.26
C ASP A 37 11.06 -8.02 -13.32
N VAL A 38 11.08 -7.07 -12.37
CA VAL A 38 12.20 -6.89 -11.43
C VAL A 38 12.06 -7.80 -10.21
N ALA A 39 10.97 -7.62 -9.44
CA ALA A 39 10.72 -8.40 -8.24
C ALA A 39 10.19 -9.81 -8.54
N LYS A 40 9.59 -10.01 -9.73
CA LYS A 40 8.96 -11.26 -10.18
C LYS A 40 8.08 -11.87 -9.09
N VAL A 41 7.13 -11.06 -8.63
CA VAL A 41 6.28 -11.40 -7.48
C VAL A 41 5.43 -12.62 -7.80
N ASP A 42 5.50 -13.63 -6.93
CA ASP A 42 4.49 -14.68 -6.85
C ASP A 42 3.26 -14.13 -6.13
N TRP A 43 2.19 -13.88 -6.89
CA TRP A 43 0.99 -13.25 -6.38
C TRP A 43 0.20 -14.14 -5.42
N ASP A 44 0.23 -15.46 -5.61
CA ASP A 44 -0.48 -16.41 -4.75
C ASP A 44 0.17 -16.45 -3.36
N GLU A 45 1.49 -16.29 -3.28
CA GLU A 45 2.19 -16.14 -2.01
C GLU A 45 2.16 -14.71 -1.43
N HIS A 46 2.12 -13.69 -2.28
CA HIS A 46 2.29 -12.31 -1.86
C HIS A 46 1.00 -11.69 -1.31
N LEU A 47 -0.13 -11.91 -1.96
CA LEU A 47 -1.41 -11.33 -1.56
C LEU A 47 -1.84 -11.72 -0.13
N PRO A 48 -1.75 -13.00 0.30
CA PRO A 48 -2.07 -13.36 1.69
C PRO A 48 -1.26 -12.61 2.74
N LYS A 49 0.03 -12.34 2.46
CA LYS A 49 0.90 -11.56 3.36
C LYS A 49 0.43 -10.11 3.46
N LEU A 50 -0.01 -9.52 2.34
CA LEU A 50 -0.54 -8.16 2.29
C LEU A 50 -1.89 -8.02 2.98
N TYR A 51 -2.77 -9.02 2.88
CA TYR A 51 -4.02 -9.02 3.62
C TYR A 51 -3.75 -8.93 5.12
N ASN A 52 -2.87 -9.79 5.64
CA ASN A 52 -2.51 -9.78 7.06
C ASN A 52 -1.85 -8.45 7.47
N PHE A 53 -0.97 -7.91 6.63
CA PHE A 53 -0.30 -6.64 6.90
C PHE A 53 -1.30 -5.48 7.08
N TRP A 54 -2.24 -5.31 6.13
CA TRP A 54 -3.22 -4.24 6.19
C TRP A 54 -4.30 -4.48 7.23
N GLU A 55 -4.70 -5.74 7.44
CA GLU A 55 -5.63 -6.10 8.50
C GLU A 55 -5.07 -5.74 9.88
N ASP A 56 -3.82 -6.12 10.16
CA ASP A 56 -3.17 -5.76 11.41
C ASP A 56 -3.08 -4.26 11.62
N LEU A 57 -2.74 -3.53 10.56
CA LEU A 57 -2.52 -2.10 10.63
C LEU A 57 -3.81 -1.31 10.90
N ILE A 58 -4.97 -1.81 10.46
CA ILE A 58 -6.25 -1.09 10.49
C ILE A 58 -7.27 -1.69 11.46
N LEU A 59 -7.20 -3.01 11.69
CA LEU A 59 -8.12 -3.75 12.54
C LEU A 59 -7.43 -4.33 13.79
N GLY A 60 -6.10 -4.37 13.85
CA GLY A 60 -5.36 -4.80 15.04
C GLY A 60 -5.38 -6.32 15.29
N SER A 61 -5.40 -7.13 14.24
CA SER A 61 -5.56 -8.60 14.31
C SER A 61 -4.34 -9.42 14.76
N ASP A 62 -3.14 -8.85 14.81
CA ASP A 62 -1.86 -9.51 15.18
C ASP A 62 -1.48 -10.77 14.36
N ASN A 63 -1.86 -10.79 13.08
CA ASN A 63 -1.65 -11.86 12.10
C ASN A 63 -0.39 -11.68 11.22
N TYR A 64 0.26 -10.52 11.22
CA TYR A 64 1.41 -10.19 10.40
C TYR A 64 2.72 -10.20 11.20
N ARG A 65 3.62 -11.11 10.83
CA ARG A 65 4.93 -11.29 11.48
C ARG A 65 6.13 -10.85 10.62
N GLY A 66 5.87 -10.25 9.47
CA GLY A 66 6.88 -9.89 8.48
C GLY A 66 7.62 -8.59 8.77
N ARG A 67 8.71 -8.36 8.05
CA ARG A 67 9.40 -7.06 8.00
C ARG A 67 9.14 -6.45 6.62
N PRO A 68 8.32 -5.40 6.51
CA PRO A 68 7.86 -4.92 5.20
C PRO A 68 8.97 -4.19 4.43
N PHE A 69 9.96 -3.58 5.10
CA PHE A 69 10.98 -2.76 4.43
C PHE A 69 12.07 -3.54 3.67
N PRO A 70 12.76 -4.56 4.23
CA PRO A 70 13.95 -5.16 3.61
C PRO A 70 13.82 -5.58 2.13
N PRO A 71 12.68 -6.12 1.64
CA PRO A 71 12.52 -6.44 0.22
C PRO A 71 12.69 -5.25 -0.72
N HIS A 72 12.37 -4.03 -0.28
CA HIS A 72 12.37 -2.82 -1.10
C HIS A 72 13.78 -2.27 -1.39
N ILE A 73 14.78 -2.66 -0.59
CA ILE A 73 16.18 -2.17 -0.71
C ILE A 73 16.79 -2.53 -2.08
N LYS A 74 16.33 -3.62 -2.70
CA LYS A 74 16.91 -4.16 -3.93
C LYS A 74 16.23 -3.68 -5.22
N LEU A 75 15.19 -2.85 -5.12
CA LEU A 75 14.27 -2.56 -6.24
C LEU A 75 14.55 -1.25 -6.99
N ASP A 76 15.69 -0.58 -6.72
CA ASP A 76 16.09 0.70 -7.34
C ASP A 76 14.92 1.71 -7.43
N LEU A 77 14.19 1.87 -6.32
CA LEU A 77 12.97 2.68 -6.29
C LEU A 77 13.31 4.17 -6.31
N LYS A 78 12.48 4.95 -7.01
CA LYS A 78 12.53 6.41 -7.09
C LYS A 78 11.27 7.02 -6.49
N MET A 79 11.31 8.32 -6.20
CA MET A 79 10.17 9.04 -5.63
C MET A 79 8.89 8.91 -6.48
N GLU A 80 9.02 8.97 -7.80
CA GLU A 80 7.89 8.79 -8.73
C GLU A 80 7.16 7.45 -8.57
N HIS A 81 7.88 6.37 -8.20
CA HIS A 81 7.25 5.07 -7.93
C HIS A 81 6.36 5.11 -6.69
N PHE A 82 6.83 5.77 -5.62
CA PHE A 82 6.05 5.92 -4.39
C PHE A 82 4.83 6.83 -4.59
N GLU A 83 5.00 7.92 -5.33
CA GLU A 83 3.90 8.84 -5.68
C GLU A 83 2.83 8.11 -6.50
N ARG A 84 3.23 7.33 -7.51
CA ARG A 84 2.30 6.56 -8.33
C ARG A 84 1.58 5.49 -7.51
N TRP A 85 2.31 4.74 -6.68
CA TRP A 85 1.74 3.73 -5.80
C TRP A 85 0.71 4.34 -4.83
N LEU A 86 1.03 5.49 -4.20
CA LEU A 86 0.11 6.20 -3.30
C LEU A 86 -1.12 6.74 -4.02
N GLY A 87 -0.95 7.25 -5.24
CA GLY A 87 -2.04 7.73 -6.08
C GLY A 87 -3.04 6.62 -6.39
N LEU A 88 -2.55 5.48 -6.87
CA LEU A 88 -3.38 4.30 -7.16
C LEU A 88 -4.04 3.73 -5.90
N PHE A 89 -3.34 3.72 -4.77
CA PHE A 89 -3.88 3.23 -3.50
C PHE A 89 -5.01 4.13 -3.00
N THR A 90 -4.77 5.44 -2.98
CA THR A 90 -5.76 6.45 -2.57
C THR A 90 -6.99 6.39 -3.46
N GLN A 91 -6.79 6.36 -4.79
CA GLN A 91 -7.87 6.21 -5.75
C GLN A 91 -8.71 4.95 -5.48
N THR A 92 -8.05 3.81 -5.21
CA THR A 92 -8.76 2.54 -4.95
C THR A 92 -9.60 2.60 -3.69
N VAL A 93 -9.08 3.18 -2.62
CA VAL A 93 -9.85 3.37 -1.38
C VAL A 93 -11.02 4.33 -1.63
N ASP A 94 -10.77 5.46 -2.29
CA ASP A 94 -11.78 6.49 -2.51
C ASP A 94 -12.89 6.04 -3.46
N GLU A 95 -12.62 5.17 -4.43
CA GLU A 95 -13.64 4.60 -5.31
C GLU A 95 -14.62 3.69 -4.54
N ASN A 96 -14.13 2.95 -3.55
CA ASN A 96 -14.87 1.83 -2.96
C ASN A 96 -15.37 2.09 -1.52
N TYR A 97 -14.69 2.93 -0.75
CA TYR A 97 -14.93 3.09 0.68
C TYR A 97 -14.92 4.55 1.13
N SER A 98 -15.55 4.81 2.28
CA SER A 98 -15.51 6.11 2.95
C SER A 98 -15.46 5.97 4.47
N GLY A 99 -15.29 7.08 5.19
CA GLY A 99 -15.28 7.12 6.65
C GLY A 99 -13.89 7.04 7.28
N LEU A 100 -13.85 7.01 8.62
CA LEU A 100 -12.62 7.19 9.40
C LEU A 100 -11.50 6.19 9.04
N LYS A 101 -11.84 4.90 8.87
CA LYS A 101 -10.85 3.88 8.51
C LYS A 101 -10.34 4.01 7.07
N ALA A 102 -11.13 4.56 6.15
CA ALA A 102 -10.68 4.87 4.80
C ALA A 102 -9.65 6.02 4.81
N GLU A 103 -9.87 7.05 5.63
CA GLU A 103 -8.87 8.09 5.83
C GLU A 103 -7.61 7.59 6.57
N GLU A 104 -7.80 6.74 7.58
CA GLU A 104 -6.69 6.14 8.31
C GLU A 104 -5.80 5.29 7.40
N ILE A 105 -6.37 4.37 6.63
CA ILE A 105 -5.55 3.48 5.77
C ILE A 105 -4.74 4.27 4.74
N LYS A 106 -5.32 5.33 4.16
CA LYS A 106 -4.60 6.26 3.27
C LYS A 106 -3.48 7.02 4.00
N ALA A 107 -3.74 7.49 5.22
CA ALA A 107 -2.72 8.17 6.03
C ALA A 107 -1.56 7.24 6.43
N ARG A 108 -1.87 6.00 6.81
CA ARG A 108 -0.88 4.96 7.10
C ARG A 108 -0.03 4.63 5.87
N ALA A 109 -0.66 4.48 4.71
CA ALA A 109 0.02 4.27 3.43
C ALA A 109 1.03 5.39 3.13
N ARG A 110 0.61 6.66 3.25
CA ARG A 110 1.50 7.82 3.08
C ARG A 110 2.69 7.79 4.03
N ARG A 111 2.47 7.45 5.30
CA ARG A 111 3.55 7.36 6.30
C ARG A 111 4.53 6.24 6.00
N ILE A 112 4.05 5.09 5.54
CA ILE A 112 4.90 3.96 5.13
C ILE A 112 5.77 4.37 3.94
N ALA A 113 5.16 4.91 2.89
CA ALA A 113 5.88 5.37 1.70
C ALA A 113 6.94 6.42 2.07
N TYR A 114 6.59 7.43 2.86
CA TYR A 114 7.53 8.45 3.34
C TYR A 114 8.72 7.85 4.11
N ASN A 115 8.45 6.94 5.05
CA ASN A 115 9.51 6.29 5.81
C ASN A 115 10.42 5.42 4.92
N PHE A 116 9.84 4.74 3.92
CA PHE A 116 10.61 3.93 2.99
C PHE A 116 11.48 4.82 2.10
N SER A 117 10.95 5.93 1.61
CA SER A 117 11.73 6.93 0.86
C SER A 117 12.91 7.48 1.67
N ILE A 118 12.74 7.78 2.96
CA ILE A 118 13.85 8.18 3.84
C ILE A 118 14.88 7.05 3.97
N ASN A 119 14.43 5.83 4.28
CA ASN A 119 15.32 4.71 4.54
C ASN A 119 16.08 4.24 3.28
N LEU A 120 15.55 4.55 2.10
CA LEU A 120 16.22 4.35 0.81
C LEU A 120 17.10 5.54 0.41
N GLY A 121 17.13 6.62 1.20
CA GLY A 121 17.92 7.82 0.93
C GLY A 121 17.37 8.71 -0.19
N LEU A 122 16.09 8.55 -0.56
CA LEU A 122 15.46 9.31 -1.65
C LEU A 122 15.06 10.72 -1.22
N ILE A 123 14.83 10.91 0.09
CA ILE A 123 14.50 12.20 0.70
C ILE A 123 15.20 12.33 2.04
N SER A 124 15.63 13.54 2.37
CA SER A 124 16.26 13.87 3.65
C SER A 124 15.24 14.50 4.59
N THR A 125 15.24 14.10 5.87
CA THR A 125 14.50 14.86 6.88
C THR A 125 15.28 16.13 7.23
N PRO A 126 14.59 17.28 7.45
CA PRO A 126 15.25 18.45 8.01
C PRO A 126 15.83 18.05 9.37
N ARG A 127 17.15 18.24 9.55
CA ARG A 127 17.76 18.11 10.85
C ARG A 127 17.25 19.27 11.70
N VAL A 128 16.35 19.00 12.65
CA VAL A 128 15.93 20.01 13.63
C VAL A 128 17.17 20.29 14.49
N THR A 129 17.78 21.46 14.29
CA THR A 129 18.82 22.02 15.15
C THR A 129 18.20 22.63 16.40
#